data_AF-A0A958UKA0-F1
#
_entry.id   AF-A0A958UKA0-F1
#
_cell.length_a   1.000
_cell.length_b   1.000
_cell.length_c   1.000
_cell.angle_alpha   90.00
_cell.angle_beta   90.00
_cell.angle_gamma   90.00
#
_symmetry.space_group_name_H-M   'P 1'
#
loop_
_entity.id
_entity.type
_entity.pdbx_description
1 polymer ?
#
loop_
_entity_poly.entity_id
_entity_poly.type
_entity_poly.pdbx_seq_one_letter_code
_entity_poly.pdbx_strand_id
1 'polypeptide(L)'
;SRQPAKYLAGRKDLANGNAPVNLIHREDCISILIEILKKDAFGKTFNAVNPNHPKKSDYYIEKAKEFGLEPPTFSENIYGGGYKQVDSENLGKILKYSFKISI
;
A
#
# COMPACT_ATOMS: atom_id res chain seq x y z
N SER A 1 -11.12 -10.45 2.09
CA SER A 1 -10.20 -9.30 2.09
C SER A 1 -10.47 -8.47 0.85
N ARG A 2 -10.35 -7.14 0.92
CA ARG A 2 -10.35 -6.30 -0.29
C ARG A 2 -9.00 -6.52 -0.98
N GLN A 3 -9.00 -7.04 -2.21
CA GLN A 3 -7.80 -7.23 -3.00
C GLN A 3 -7.85 -6.28 -4.19
N PRO A 4 -7.22 -5.08 -4.11
CA PRO A 4 -7.31 -4.08 -5.17
C PRO A 4 -6.88 -4.60 -6.55
N ALA A 5 -5.95 -5.56 -6.58
CA ALA A 5 -5.54 -6.27 -7.82
C ALA A 5 -6.72 -6.90 -8.58
N LYS A 6 -7.71 -7.49 -7.89
CA LYS A 6 -8.89 -8.09 -8.52
C LYS A 6 -9.78 -7.07 -9.24
N TYR A 7 -9.81 -5.83 -8.76
CA TYR A 7 -10.61 -4.77 -9.36
C TYR A 7 -9.92 -4.13 -10.58
N LEU A 8 -8.59 -4.25 -10.64
CA LEU A 8 -7.78 -3.69 -11.72
C LEU A 8 -7.45 -4.73 -12.80
N ALA A 9 -7.50 -6.02 -12.48
CA ALA A 9 -7.29 -7.11 -13.45
C ALA A 9 -8.12 -6.91 -14.74
N GLY A 10 -7.51 -7.18 -15.88
CA GLY A 10 -8.08 -7.04 -17.23
C GLY A 10 -8.29 -5.60 -17.72
N ARG A 11 -8.17 -4.57 -16.86
CA ARG A 11 -8.33 -3.17 -17.30
C ARG A 11 -7.15 -2.75 -18.18
N LYS A 12 -7.44 -1.91 -19.18
CA LYS A 12 -6.46 -1.37 -20.11
C LYS A 12 -6.22 0.12 -19.88
N ASP A 13 -5.03 0.56 -20.28
CA ASP A 13 -4.62 1.97 -20.35
C ASP A 13 -4.81 2.75 -19.05
N LEU A 14 -4.55 2.10 -17.92
CA LEU A 14 -4.62 2.74 -16.61
C LEU A 14 -3.56 3.86 -16.48
N ALA A 15 -4.00 5.02 -16.03
CA ALA A 15 -3.09 6.13 -15.77
C ALA A 15 -2.18 5.89 -14.54
N ASN A 16 -1.05 6.59 -14.53
CA ASN A 16 -0.14 6.75 -13.39
C ASN A 16 0.49 5.43 -12.90
N GLY A 17 0.96 4.59 -13.83
CA GLY A 17 1.67 3.34 -13.49
C GLY A 17 2.91 3.57 -12.61
N ASN A 18 3.61 4.68 -12.82
CA ASN A 18 4.80 5.07 -12.04
C ASN A 18 4.49 5.61 -10.64
N ALA A 19 3.23 5.87 -10.30
CA ALA A 19 2.91 6.33 -8.94
C ALA A 19 3.18 5.21 -7.92
N PRO A 20 3.71 5.54 -6.73
CA PRO A 20 3.87 4.55 -5.66
C PRO A 20 2.51 4.08 -5.17
N VAL A 21 2.43 2.80 -4.81
CA VAL A 21 1.30 2.31 -4.00
C VAL A 21 1.58 2.58 -2.51
N ASN A 22 0.51 2.87 -1.78
CA ASN A 22 0.55 3.02 -0.33
C ASN A 22 -0.36 1.93 0.25
N LEU A 23 0.23 0.83 0.72
CA LEU A 23 -0.50 -0.34 1.18
C LEU A 23 -0.07 -0.76 2.59
N ILE A 24 -0.96 -1.48 3.26
CA ILE A 24 -0.70 -2.11 4.55
C ILE A 24 -1.30 -3.51 4.55
N HIS A 25 -0.57 -4.47 5.11
CA HIS A 25 -1.09 -5.80 5.31
C HIS A 25 -2.04 -5.82 6.52
N ARG A 26 -3.09 -6.64 6.46
CA ARG A 26 -4.12 -6.71 7.52
C ARG A 26 -3.52 -7.05 8.89
N GLU A 27 -2.54 -7.94 8.94
CA GLU A 27 -1.90 -8.34 10.20
C GLU A 27 -1.08 -7.22 10.83
N ASP A 28 -0.41 -6.40 10.02
CA ASP A 28 0.28 -5.21 10.49
C ASP A 28 -0.73 -4.18 11.02
N CYS A 29 -1.85 -3.99 10.31
CA CYS A 29 -2.92 -3.09 10.77
C CYS A 29 -3.46 -3.50 12.15
N ILE A 30 -3.76 -4.79 12.35
CA ILE A 30 -4.22 -5.32 13.64
C ILE A 30 -3.13 -5.16 14.71
N SER A 31 -1.88 -5.48 14.39
CA SER A 31 -0.77 -5.37 15.34
C SER A 31 -0.55 -3.93 15.79
N ILE A 32 -0.62 -2.96 14.88
CA ILE A 32 -0.50 -1.52 15.19
C ILE A 32 -1.62 -1.07 16.12
N LEU A 33 -2.87 -1.47 15.84
CA LEU A 33 -4.01 -1.15 16.72
C LEU A 33 -3.81 -1.71 18.13
N ILE A 34 -3.33 -2.95 18.24
CA ILE A 34 -2.99 -3.56 19.54
C ILE A 34 -1.91 -2.76 20.26
N GLU A 35 -0.86 -2.30 19.57
CA GLU A 35 0.20 -1.50 20.18
C GLU A 35 -0.28 -0.11 20.61
N ILE A 36 -1.22 0.51 19.87
CA ILE A 36 -1.87 1.77 20.30
C ILE A 36 -2.60 1.55 21.64
N LEU A 37 -3.38 0.47 21.74
CA LEU A 37 -4.13 0.14 22.97
C LEU A 37 -3.20 -0.14 24.14
N LYS A 38 -2.17 -0.99 23.94
CA LYS A 38 -1.22 -1.37 25.01
C LYS A 38 -0.41 -0.19 25.56
N LYS A 39 -0.14 0.81 24.73
CA LYS A 39 0.72 1.95 25.07
C LYS A 39 -0.06 3.20 25.43
N ASP A 40 -1.40 3.12 25.49
CA ASP A 40 -2.28 4.26 25.73
C ASP A 40 -2.00 5.43 24.77
N ALA A 41 -1.63 5.11 23.52
CA ALA A 41 -1.09 6.08 22.56
C ALA A 41 -2.20 6.87 21.81
N PHE A 42 -3.26 7.22 22.53
CA PHE A 42 -4.43 7.92 21.99
C PHE A 42 -4.14 9.41 21.73
N GLY A 43 -5.03 10.06 20.97
CA GLY A 43 -4.89 11.49 20.63
C GLY A 43 -3.76 11.81 19.64
N LYS A 44 -3.17 10.78 19.01
CA LYS A 44 -2.14 10.91 17.97
C LYS A 44 -2.66 10.46 16.62
N THR A 45 -2.12 11.02 15.55
CA THR A 45 -2.37 10.58 14.17
C THR A 45 -1.30 9.60 13.72
N PHE A 46 -1.72 8.45 13.20
CA PHE A 46 -0.82 7.43 12.66
C PHE A 46 -1.15 7.17 11.19
N ASN A 47 -0.19 7.41 10.31
CA ASN A 47 -0.17 6.76 9.01
C ASN A 47 0.31 5.32 9.21
N ALA A 48 -0.38 4.37 8.57
CA ALA A 48 -0.07 2.96 8.65
C ALA A 48 0.04 2.40 7.23
N VAL A 49 1.19 2.68 6.62
CA VAL A 49 1.60 2.29 5.26
C VAL A 49 2.98 1.64 5.36
N ASN A 50 3.13 0.45 4.78
CA ASN A 50 4.40 -0.27 4.78
C ASN A 50 5.46 0.56 4.02
N PRO A 51 6.73 0.56 4.48
CA PRO A 51 7.81 1.38 3.92
C PRO A 51 8.20 1.03 2.48
N ASN A 52 7.80 -0.14 1.97
CA ASN A 52 8.01 -0.49 0.57
C ASN A 52 6.93 0.15 -0.31
N HIS A 53 7.35 0.99 -1.26
CA HIS A 53 6.46 1.73 -2.15
C HIS A 53 6.67 1.32 -3.62
N PRO A 54 6.31 0.08 -4.00
CA PRO A 54 6.46 -0.35 -5.39
C PRO A 54 5.59 0.52 -6.31
N LYS A 55 6.00 0.60 -7.58
CA LYS A 55 5.18 1.26 -8.60
C LYS A 55 3.84 0.54 -8.73
N LYS A 56 2.80 1.32 -8.99
CA LYS A 56 1.45 0.83 -9.23
C LYS A 56 1.39 -0.19 -10.36
N SER A 57 2.13 0.04 -11.44
CA SER A 57 2.24 -0.90 -12.55
C SER A 57 2.77 -2.25 -12.08
N ASP A 58 3.92 -2.22 -11.41
CA ASP A 58 4.69 -3.41 -11.07
C ASP A 58 3.89 -4.26 -10.07
N TYR A 59 3.39 -3.63 -9.01
CA TYR A 59 2.61 -4.29 -7.97
C TYR A 59 1.35 -4.96 -8.52
N TYR A 60 0.53 -4.24 -9.30
CA TYR A 60 -0.76 -4.79 -9.74
C TYR A 60 -0.64 -5.80 -10.88
N ILE A 61 0.39 -5.69 -11.74
CA ILE A 61 0.69 -6.71 -12.74
C ILE A 61 1.14 -8.00 -12.04
N GLU A 62 2.05 -7.91 -11.07
CA GLU A 62 2.53 -9.07 -10.32
C GLU A 62 1.40 -9.75 -9.55
N LYS A 63 0.61 -8.99 -8.77
CA LYS A 63 -0.52 -9.55 -8.01
C LYS A 63 -1.63 -10.15 -8.88
N ALA A 64 -1.89 -9.60 -10.07
CA ALA A 64 -2.83 -10.23 -11.00
C ALA A 64 -2.31 -11.59 -11.47
N LYS A 65 -1.02 -11.70 -11.80
CA LYS A 65 -0.37 -12.97 -12.19
C LYS A 65 -0.41 -13.99 -11.06
N GLU A 66 -0.06 -13.59 -9.83
CA GLU A 66 -0.13 -14.46 -8.64
C GLU A 66 -1.53 -15.04 -8.43
N PHE A 67 -2.57 -14.26 -8.74
CA PHE A 67 -3.96 -14.70 -8.61
C PHE A 67 -4.52 -15.42 -9.84
N GLY A 68 -3.71 -15.65 -10.89
CA GLY A 68 -4.15 -16.27 -12.13
C GLY A 68 -5.17 -15.42 -12.91
N LEU A 69 -5.12 -14.09 -12.75
CA LEU A 69 -5.99 -13.13 -13.42
C LEU A 69 -5.25 -12.45 -14.57
N GLU A 70 -6.01 -11.93 -15.54
CA GLU A 70 -5.43 -11.12 -16.62
C GLU A 70 -4.78 -9.85 -16.03
N PRO A 71 -3.47 -9.59 -16.28
CA PRO A 71 -2.82 -8.40 -15.77
C PRO A 71 -3.39 -7.11 -16.39
N PRO A 72 -3.51 -6.03 -15.61
CA PRO A 72 -3.83 -4.71 -16.16
C PRO A 72 -2.71 -4.19 -17.08
N THR A 73 -3.06 -3.29 -18.00
CA THR A 73 -2.09 -2.45 -18.71
C THR A 73 -2.15 -0.99 -18.25
N PHE A 74 -1.03 -0.29 -18.36
CA PHE A 74 -0.90 1.11 -17.94
C PHE A 74 -0.45 1.96 -19.13
N SER A 75 -0.96 3.19 -19.20
CA SER A 75 -0.59 4.14 -20.25
C SER A 75 0.84 4.65 -20.04
N GLU A 76 1.60 4.82 -21.12
CA GLU A 76 2.90 5.51 -21.10
C GLU A 76 2.75 7.02 -20.86
N ASN A 77 1.56 7.56 -21.11
CA ASN A 77 1.25 8.97 -20.86
C ASN A 77 1.39 9.31 -19.37
N ILE A 78 2.34 10.20 -19.08
CA ILE A 78 2.49 10.81 -17.76
C ILE A 78 1.45 11.92 -17.67
N TYR A 79 0.28 11.61 -17.13
CA TYR A 79 -0.71 12.66 -16.84
C TYR A 79 -0.16 13.57 -15.75
N GLY A 80 -0.05 14.86 -16.06
CA GLY A 80 0.48 15.88 -15.16
C GLY A 80 -0.32 15.95 -13.86
N GLY A 81 0.29 15.45 -12.78
CA GLY A 81 -0.23 15.47 -11.42
C GLY A 81 0.76 14.75 -10.52
N GLY A 82 1.31 15.44 -9.53
CA GLY A 82 2.25 14.81 -8.59
C GLY A 82 1.58 13.63 -7.87
N TYR A 83 2.31 12.53 -7.70
CA TYR A 83 1.89 11.43 -6.84
C TYR A 83 2.30 11.68 -5.39
N LYS A 84 1.64 11.00 -4.46
CA LYS A 84 1.96 11.06 -3.03
C LYS A 84 2.48 9.71 -2.55
N GLN A 85 3.64 9.74 -1.91
CA GLN A 85 4.11 8.67 -1.04
C GLN A 85 3.72 9.03 0.40
N VAL A 86 3.27 8.04 1.18
CA VAL A 86 2.84 8.24 2.56
C VAL A 86 3.72 7.41 3.48
N ASP A 87 4.54 8.09 4.28
CA ASP A 87 5.41 7.45 5.25
C ASP A 87 4.76 7.31 6.63
N SER A 88 5.19 6.30 7.39
CA SER A 88 4.61 5.90 8.69
C SER A 88 5.49 6.26 9.88
N GLU A 89 6.00 7.49 9.94
CA GLU A 89 7.01 7.91 10.92
C GLU A 89 6.61 7.67 12.38
N ASN A 90 5.34 7.94 12.73
CA ASN A 90 4.87 7.86 14.12
C ASN A 90 4.81 6.43 14.65
N LEU A 91 4.71 5.41 13.79
CA LEU A 91 4.70 4.01 14.23
C LEU A 91 6.02 3.63 14.90
N GLY A 92 7.15 3.94 14.26
CA GLY A 92 8.47 3.69 14.83
C GLY A 92 8.77 4.62 16.01
N LYS A 93 8.45 5.92 15.90
CA LYS A 93 8.78 6.92 16.93
C LYS A 93 8.03 6.67 18.25
N ILE A 94 6.70 6.48 18.17
CA ILE A 94 5.81 6.41 19.33
C ILE A 94 5.54 4.96 19.75
N LEU A 95 5.18 4.09 18.80
CA LEU A 95 4.81 2.71 19.12
C LEU A 95 6.01 1.76 19.18
N LYS A 96 7.18 2.16 18.65
CA LYS A 96 8.33 1.28 18.44
C LYS A 96 7.96 0.07 17.55
N TYR A 97 7.04 0.29 16.61
CA TYR A 97 6.51 -0.75 15.74
C TYR A 97 7.35 -0.90 14.46
N SER A 98 7.61 -2.15 14.07
CA SER A 98 8.21 -2.53 12.79
C SER A 98 7.25 -3.43 12.02
N PHE A 99 7.09 -3.18 10.72
CA PHE A 99 6.26 -3.99 9.84
C PHE A 99 6.76 -5.43 9.78
N LYS A 100 5.83 -6.38 9.84
CA LYS A 100 6.11 -7.82 9.85
C LYS A 100 5.96 -8.42 8.46
N ILE A 101 5.05 -7.89 7.65
CA ILE A 101 4.70 -8.45 6.34
C ILE A 101 5.13 -7.49 5.24
N SER A 102 6.00 -7.96 4.36
CA SER A 102 6.36 -7.26 3.12
C SER A 102 5.17 -7.23 2.16
N ILE A 103 5.08 -6.15 1.38
CA ILE A 103 4.10 -5.97 0.30
C ILE A 103 4.79 -5.96 -1.05
#